data_AF-A0A7I4YKE4-F1
#
_entry.id   AF-A0A7I4YKE4-F1
#
_cell.length_a   1.000
_cell.length_b   1.000
_cell.length_c   1.000
_cell.angle_alpha   90.00
_cell.angle_beta   90.00
_cell.angle_gamma   90.00
#
_symmetry.space_group_name_H-M   'P 1'
#
loop_
_entity.id
_entity.type
_entity.pdbx_description
1 polymer ?
#
loop_
_entity_poly.entity_id
_entity_poly.type
_entity_poly.pdbx_seq_one_letter_code
_entity_poly.pdbx_strand_id
1 'polypeptide(L)'
;MSATGKVVRSGASAVRQVVPLHSVNKGQARRAVLQVYKDLQRMTPKFWWDFGLHDMPLGVLRSSLKQQFMKNAHIDDIRIVDRLVAETKQHMVAIEHAFYNPDHVRNYLFRENVQAKPKDFLSKFLNGQE
;
A
#
# COMPACT_ATOMS: atom_id res chain seq x y z
N MET A 1 19.95 -52.52 -34.50
CA MET A 1 20.44 -51.13 -34.48
C MET A 1 19.50 -50.33 -33.59
N SER A 2 19.84 -50.19 -32.31
CA SER A 2 19.00 -49.58 -31.27
C SER A 2 19.48 -48.17 -30.92
N ALA A 3 18.53 -47.36 -30.43
CA ALA A 3 18.65 -46.03 -29.83
C ALA A 3 18.85 -44.86 -30.83
N THR A 4 18.06 -43.80 -30.80
CA THR A 4 17.90 -42.93 -29.62
C THR A 4 16.65 -42.04 -29.78
N GLY A 5 15.64 -42.26 -28.93
CA GLY A 5 14.59 -41.27 -28.72
C GLY A 5 15.14 -40.10 -27.92
N LYS A 6 15.10 -38.88 -28.49
CA LYS A 6 15.40 -37.65 -27.75
C LYS A 6 14.31 -37.43 -26.69
N VAL A 7 14.62 -37.76 -25.45
CA VAL A 7 13.83 -37.37 -24.29
C VAL A 7 13.98 -35.85 -24.13
N VAL A 8 12.98 -35.10 -24.56
CA VAL A 8 12.85 -33.68 -24.23
C VAL A 8 12.53 -33.61 -22.74
N ARG A 9 13.54 -33.34 -21.92
CA ARG A 9 13.32 -32.96 -20.53
C ARG A 9 12.61 -31.61 -20.54
N SER A 10 11.29 -31.62 -20.41
CA SER A 10 10.55 -30.44 -19.98
C SER A 10 11.09 -30.06 -18.61
N GLY A 11 11.92 -29.03 -18.58
CA GLY A 11 12.38 -28.41 -17.34
C GLY A 11 11.18 -27.79 -16.65
N ALA A 12 10.47 -28.59 -15.86
CA ALA A 12 9.59 -28.07 -14.83
C ALA A 12 10.47 -27.22 -13.93
N SER A 13 10.44 -25.90 -14.14
CA SER A 13 10.98 -24.96 -13.17
C SER A 13 10.28 -25.28 -11.87
N ALA A 14 11.01 -25.88 -10.93
CA ALA A 14 10.54 -26.13 -9.58
C ALA A 14 10.40 -24.76 -8.91
N VAL A 15 9.32 -24.04 -9.23
CA VAL A 15 8.94 -22.83 -8.52
C VAL A 15 8.66 -23.28 -7.10
N ARG A 16 9.46 -22.78 -6.15
CA ARG A 16 9.29 -23.05 -4.73
C ARG A 16 7.85 -22.75 -4.35
N GLN A 17 7.05 -23.78 -4.12
CA GLN A 17 5.63 -23.64 -3.82
C GLN A 17 5.50 -23.09 -2.40
N VAL A 18 5.11 -21.83 -2.27
CA VAL A 18 4.93 -21.19 -0.97
C VAL A 18 3.45 -21.13 -0.63
N VAL A 19 3.13 -21.37 0.64
CA VAL A 19 1.77 -21.28 1.15
C VAL A 19 1.26 -19.83 1.01
N PRO A 20 0.10 -19.62 0.35
CA PRO A 20 -0.53 -18.30 0.29
C PRO A 20 -1.08 -17.90 1.66
N LEU A 21 -1.10 -16.60 1.96
CA LEU A 21 -1.63 -16.11 3.24
C LEU A 21 -3.15 -16.06 3.25
N HIS A 22 -3.75 -15.37 2.28
CA HIS A 22 -5.21 -15.26 2.16
C HIS A 22 -5.68 -15.44 0.72
N SER A 23 -5.11 -14.69 -0.21
CA SER A 23 -5.45 -14.74 -1.63
C SER A 23 -4.68 -15.85 -2.35
N VAL A 24 -5.41 -16.68 -3.10
CA VAL A 24 -4.81 -17.77 -3.91
C VAL A 24 -4.34 -17.26 -5.28
N ASN A 25 -4.93 -16.18 -5.79
CA ASN A 25 -4.58 -15.60 -7.08
C ASN A 25 -4.63 -14.06 -7.07
N LYS A 26 -4.03 -13.43 -8.09
CA LYS A 26 -4.00 -11.95 -8.23
C LYS A 26 -5.40 -11.33 -8.30
N GLY A 27 -6.38 -12.04 -8.85
CA GLY A 27 -7.77 -11.55 -8.97
C GLY A 27 -8.49 -11.45 -7.62
N GLN A 28 -8.22 -12.36 -6.68
CA GLN A 28 -8.71 -12.29 -5.30
C GLN A 28 -8.04 -11.15 -4.55
N ALA A 29 -6.71 -11.03 -4.65
CA ALA A 29 -5.95 -9.96 -4.02
C ALA A 29 -6.43 -8.57 -4.47
N ARG A 30 -6.63 -8.38 -5.79
CA ARG A 30 -7.16 -7.13 -6.34
C ARG A 30 -8.55 -6.80 -5.79
N ARG A 31 -9.43 -7.79 -5.66
CA ARG A 31 -10.76 -7.60 -5.06
C ARG A 31 -10.65 -7.20 -3.59
N ALA A 32 -9.77 -7.84 -2.83
CA ALA A 32 -9.54 -7.52 -1.42
C ALA A 32 -9.03 -6.08 -1.23
N VAL A 33 -8.07 -5.64 -2.05
CA VAL A 33 -7.56 -4.26 -2.03
C VAL A 33 -8.67 -3.27 -2.36
N LEU A 34 -9.46 -3.51 -3.42
CA LEU A 34 -10.55 -2.63 -3.80
C LEU A 34 -11.66 -2.56 -2.74
N GLN A 35 -11.93 -3.66 -2.06
CA GLN A 35 -12.90 -3.71 -0.98
C GLN A 35 -12.45 -2.82 0.19
N VAL A 36 -11.23 -3.04 0.70
CA VAL A 36 -10.68 -2.25 1.80
C VAL A 36 -10.55 -0.77 1.42
N TYR A 37 -10.15 -0.45 0.19
CA TYR A 37 -10.14 0.92 -0.29
C TYR A 37 -11.53 1.57 -0.23
N LYS A 38 -12.58 0.88 -0.70
CA LYS A 38 -13.96 1.39 -0.66
C LYS A 38 -14.46 1.55 0.77
N ASP A 39 -14.14 0.61 1.65
CA ASP A 39 -14.54 0.66 3.07
C ASP A 39 -13.87 1.85 3.77
N LEU A 40 -12.56 2.06 3.55
CA LEU A 40 -11.84 3.22 4.07
C LEU A 40 -12.42 4.55 3.54
N GLN A 41 -12.70 4.64 2.24
CA GLN A 41 -13.30 5.83 1.63
C GLN A 41 -14.70 6.15 2.17
N ARG A 42 -15.48 5.13 2.55
CA ARG A 42 -16.77 5.27 3.23
C ARG A 42 -16.61 5.75 4.68
N MET A 43 -15.60 5.27 5.40
CA MET A 43 -15.27 5.71 6.76
C MET A 43 -14.66 7.12 6.81
N THR A 44 -14.05 7.58 5.70
CA THR A 44 -13.28 8.84 5.65
C THR A 44 -14.00 10.09 6.16
N PRO A 45 -15.30 10.34 5.89
CA PRO A 45 -16.00 11.52 6.42
C PRO A 45 -16.07 11.56 7.95
N LYS A 46 -16.36 10.40 8.58
CA LYS A 46 -16.38 10.28 10.04
C LYS A 46 -14.97 10.48 10.60
N PHE A 47 -14.00 9.81 10.00
CA PHE A 47 -12.58 9.96 10.34
C PHE A 47 -12.11 11.44 10.26
N TRP A 48 -12.45 12.14 9.18
CA TRP A 48 -12.14 13.56 8.99
C TRP A 48 -12.74 14.44 10.10
N TRP A 49 -13.97 14.15 10.50
CA TRP A 49 -14.65 14.87 11.57
C TRP A 49 -14.03 14.60 12.94
N ASP A 50 -13.91 13.33 13.31
CA ASP A 50 -13.46 12.87 14.64
C ASP A 50 -12.02 13.29 14.94
N PHE A 51 -11.16 13.34 13.91
CA PHE A 51 -9.75 13.70 14.06
C PHE A 51 -9.49 15.21 13.85
N GLY A 52 -10.55 16.02 13.71
CA GLY A 52 -10.43 17.47 13.63
C GLY A 52 -9.65 17.99 12.42
N LEU A 53 -9.60 17.24 11.30
CA LEU A 53 -8.85 17.58 10.09
C LEU A 53 -9.56 18.62 9.20
N HIS A 54 -10.32 19.52 9.82
CA HIS A 54 -11.26 20.41 9.12
C HIS A 54 -10.56 21.58 8.42
N ASP A 55 -9.30 21.82 8.78
CA ASP A 55 -8.42 22.76 8.10
C ASP A 55 -8.15 22.37 6.64
N MET A 56 -8.39 21.10 6.28
CA MET A 56 -8.33 20.65 4.90
C MET A 56 -9.69 20.16 4.36
N PRO A 57 -9.99 20.41 3.08
CA PRO A 57 -11.20 19.87 2.46
C PRO A 57 -11.18 18.33 2.45
N LEU A 58 -12.34 17.72 2.71
CA LEU A 58 -12.51 16.25 2.69
C LEU A 58 -12.02 15.60 1.38
N GLY A 59 -12.17 16.29 0.24
CA GLY A 59 -11.65 15.81 -1.04
C GLY A 59 -10.13 15.64 -1.07
N VAL A 60 -9.40 16.54 -0.40
CA VAL A 60 -7.94 16.48 -0.27
C VAL A 60 -7.54 15.27 0.56
N LEU A 61 -8.20 15.04 1.70
CA LEU A 61 -7.95 13.85 2.52
C LEU A 61 -8.19 12.56 1.74
N ARG A 62 -9.33 12.45 1.04
CA ARG A 62 -9.63 11.27 0.19
C ARG A 62 -8.58 11.04 -0.88
N SER A 63 -8.11 12.10 -1.52
CA SER A 63 -7.06 12.03 -2.54
C SER A 63 -5.71 11.59 -1.93
N SER A 64 -5.39 12.05 -0.73
CA SER A 64 -4.17 11.69 -0.01
C SER A 64 -4.18 10.23 0.42
N LEU A 65 -5.32 9.72 0.91
CA LEU A 65 -5.52 8.30 1.16
C LEU A 65 -5.31 7.48 -0.12
N LYS A 66 -5.91 7.90 -1.25
CA LYS A 66 -5.70 7.24 -2.55
C LYS A 66 -4.23 7.23 -2.96
N GLN A 67 -3.49 8.32 -2.74
CA GLN A 67 -2.05 8.37 -3.03
C GLN A 67 -1.27 7.31 -2.22
N GLN A 68 -1.63 7.04 -0.97
CA GLN A 68 -0.98 5.98 -0.17
C GLN A 68 -1.18 4.59 -0.80
N PHE A 69 -2.37 4.28 -1.33
CA PHE A 69 -2.60 3.04 -2.07
C PHE A 69 -1.76 2.99 -3.37
N MET A 70 -1.68 4.12 -4.09
CA MET A 70 -0.92 4.19 -5.34
C MET A 70 0.59 4.04 -5.14
N LYS A 71 1.15 4.43 -3.98
CA LYS A 71 2.57 4.21 -3.66
C LYS A 71 2.94 2.72 -3.73
N ASN A 72 2.01 1.83 -3.40
CA ASN A 72 2.21 0.39 -3.38
C ASN A 72 1.80 -0.30 -4.71
N ALA A 73 1.49 0.46 -5.76
CA ALA A 73 1.03 -0.11 -7.04
C ALA A 73 2.08 -0.96 -7.78
N HIS A 74 3.35 -0.81 -7.42
CA HIS A 74 4.48 -1.56 -8.00
C HIS A 74 4.64 -2.98 -7.41
N ILE A 75 3.85 -3.34 -6.39
CA ILE A 75 3.99 -4.61 -5.68
C ILE A 75 3.24 -5.71 -6.45
N ASP A 76 3.98 -6.73 -6.87
CA ASP A 76 3.45 -7.88 -7.63
C ASP A 76 3.16 -9.13 -6.78
N ASP A 77 3.86 -9.30 -5.66
CA ASP A 77 3.72 -10.48 -4.80
C ASP A 77 2.41 -10.43 -3.99
N ILE A 78 1.55 -11.41 -4.23
CA ILE A 78 0.23 -11.56 -3.61
C ILE A 78 0.32 -11.56 -2.08
N ARG A 79 1.35 -12.18 -1.49
CA ARG A 79 1.48 -12.30 -0.03
C ARG A 79 1.77 -10.95 0.63
N ILE A 80 2.55 -10.11 -0.05
CA ILE A 80 2.82 -8.74 0.41
C ILE A 80 1.53 -7.91 0.31
N VAL A 81 0.78 -8.07 -0.77
CA VAL A 81 -0.51 -7.40 -0.93
C VAL A 81 -1.48 -7.81 0.17
N ASP A 82 -1.62 -9.10 0.47
CA ASP A 82 -2.50 -9.60 1.53
C ASP A 82 -2.10 -9.04 2.91
N ARG A 83 -0.80 -8.98 3.20
CA ARG A 83 -0.28 -8.38 4.42
C ARG A 83 -0.65 -6.89 4.52
N LEU A 84 -0.42 -6.12 3.46
CA LEU A 84 -0.76 -4.69 3.43
C LEU A 84 -2.27 -4.45 3.57
N VAL A 85 -3.10 -5.33 3.00
CA VAL A 85 -4.55 -5.31 3.17
C VAL A 85 -4.92 -5.54 4.64
N ALA A 86 -4.28 -6.50 5.31
CA ALA A 86 -4.51 -6.78 6.72
C ALA A 86 -4.06 -5.61 7.62
N GLU A 87 -2.88 -5.04 7.36
CA GLU A 87 -2.37 -3.85 8.05
C GLU A 87 -3.33 -2.65 7.86
N THR A 88 -3.88 -2.46 6.67
CA THR A 88 -4.86 -1.40 6.42
C THR A 88 -6.15 -1.60 7.22
N LYS A 89 -6.65 -2.83 7.32
CA LYS A 89 -7.81 -3.14 8.18
C LYS A 89 -7.52 -2.86 9.65
N GLN A 90 -6.32 -3.18 10.12
CA GLN A 90 -5.90 -2.86 11.48
C GLN A 90 -5.86 -1.35 11.72
N HIS A 91 -5.34 -0.56 10.77
CA HIS A 91 -5.39 0.90 10.86
C HIS A 91 -6.82 1.44 10.91
N MET A 92 -7.74 0.88 10.11
CA MET A 92 -9.15 1.28 10.15
C MET A 92 -9.77 1.05 11.53
N VAL A 93 -9.53 -0.12 12.13
CA VAL A 93 -9.99 -0.44 13.49
C VAL A 93 -9.39 0.52 14.52
N ALA A 94 -8.10 0.81 14.42
CA ALA A 94 -7.43 1.75 15.32
C ALA A 94 -7.97 3.19 15.20
N ILE A 95 -8.34 3.63 14.00
CA ILE A 95 -9.00 4.93 13.78
C ILE A 95 -10.41 4.92 14.37
N GLU A 96 -11.18 3.85 14.12
CA GLU A 96 -12.56 3.73 14.59
C GLU A 96 -12.67 3.75 16.12
N HIS A 97 -11.73 3.11 16.82
CA HIS A 97 -11.66 3.09 18.28
C HIS A 97 -10.81 4.20 18.88
N ALA A 98 -10.37 5.18 18.08
CA ALA A 98 -9.53 6.30 18.53
C ALA A 98 -8.25 5.87 19.28
N PHE A 99 -7.64 4.75 18.87
CA PHE A 99 -6.33 4.31 19.38
C PHE A 99 -5.18 5.18 18.85
N TYR A 100 -5.40 5.93 17.77
CA TYR A 100 -4.47 6.95 17.30
C TYR A 100 -4.84 8.34 17.77
N ASN A 101 -3.81 9.15 18.07
CA ASN A 101 -3.94 10.58 18.29
C ASN A 101 -4.10 11.32 16.92
N PRO A 102 -4.98 12.34 16.80
CA PRO A 102 -5.01 13.31 15.70
C PRO A 102 -3.64 13.70 15.11
N ASP A 103 -2.70 14.10 15.95
CA ASP A 103 -1.37 14.53 15.49
C ASP A 103 -0.58 13.39 14.85
N HIS A 104 -0.72 12.17 15.38
CA HIS A 104 -0.05 10.99 14.83
C HIS A 104 -0.53 10.71 13.41
N VAL A 105 -1.85 10.75 13.21
CA VAL A 105 -2.46 10.51 11.90
C VAL A 105 -2.08 11.60 10.90
N ARG A 106 -2.13 12.87 11.32
CA ARG A 106 -1.76 14.00 10.48
C ARG A 106 -0.31 13.90 10.02
N ASN A 107 0.60 13.64 10.95
CA ASN A 107 2.02 13.45 10.65
C ASN A 107 2.26 12.25 9.73
N TYR A 108 1.54 11.15 9.93
CA TYR A 108 1.67 9.95 9.09
C TYR A 108 1.25 10.21 7.63
N LEU A 109 0.12 10.88 7.43
CA LEU A 109 -0.45 11.12 6.09
C LEU A 109 0.28 12.22 5.32
N PHE A 110 0.61 13.34 5.97
CA PHE A 110 1.03 14.56 5.29
C PHE A 110 2.50 14.93 5.51
N ARG A 111 3.10 14.52 6.64
CA ARG A 111 4.49 14.88 7.01
C ARG A 111 4.80 16.37 6.87
N GLU A 112 3.88 17.23 7.31
CA GLU A 112 3.91 18.69 7.07
C GLU A 112 5.18 19.37 7.59
N ASN A 113 5.78 18.84 8.65
CA ASN A 113 6.97 19.41 9.29
C ASN A 113 8.30 18.98 8.63
N VAL A 114 8.26 18.21 7.54
CA VAL A 114 9.46 17.73 6.86
C VAL A 114 9.62 18.47 5.54
N GLN A 115 10.63 19.33 5.44
CA GLN A 115 10.99 19.97 4.18
C GLN A 115 11.24 18.90 3.12
N ALA A 116 10.59 19.05 1.95
CA ALA A 116 10.74 18.10 0.87
C ALA A 116 12.21 18.04 0.45
N LYS A 117 12.81 16.85 0.50
CA LYS A 117 14.20 16.68 0.07
C LYS A 117 14.36 17.13 -1.38
N PRO A 118 15.40 17.91 -1.70
CA PRO A 118 15.65 18.32 -3.08
C PRO A 118 15.82 17.08 -3.95
N LYS A 119 15.04 17.00 -5.04
CA LYS A 119 15.07 15.87 -5.96
C LYS A 119 16.02 16.11 -7.13
N ASP A 120 16.04 17.34 -7.61
CA ASP A 120 16.87 17.76 -8.73
C ASP A 120 18.33 17.95 -8.30
N PHE A 121 19.25 17.70 -9.24
CA PHE A 121 20.69 17.84 -9.03
C PHE A 121 21.04 19.26 -8.58
N LEU A 122 20.54 20.29 -9.26
CA LEU A 122 20.88 21.68 -8.92
C LEU A 122 20.38 22.04 -7.52
N SER A 123 19.18 21.62 -7.14
CA SER A 123 18.64 21.86 -5.80
C SER A 123 19.41 21.12 -4.72
N LYS A 124 19.94 19.91 -5.00
CA LYS A 124 20.79 19.16 -4.07
C LYS A 124 22.15 19.83 -3.90
N PHE A 125 22.78 20.20 -5.02
CA PHE A 125 24.04 20.93 -5.08
C PHE A 125 23.98 22.24 -4.28
N LEU A 126 22.95 23.06 -4.50
CA LEU A 126 22.76 24.33 -3.78
C LEU A 126 22.52 24.16 -2.28
N ASN A 127 21.96 23.02 -1.87
CA ASN A 127 21.73 22.69 -0.45
C ASN A 127 22.93 21.97 0.21
N GLY A 128 24.03 21.76 -0.51
CA GLY A 128 25.22 21.09 0.01
C GLY A 128 25.00 19.62 0.38
N GLN A 129 23.99 18.97 -0.19
CA GLN A 129 23.76 17.53 -0.05
C GLN A 129 24.16 16.85 -1.36
N GLU A 130 25.17 15.98 -1.33
CA GLU A 130 25.48 15.09 -2.47
C GLU A 130 24.32 14.12 -2.77
#